data_AF-A0A0V0QIQ8-F1
#
_entry.id   AF-A0A0V0QIQ8-F1
#
_cell.length_a   1.000
_cell.length_b   1.000
_cell.length_c   1.000
_cell.angle_alpha   90.00
_cell.angle_beta   90.00
_cell.angle_gamma   90.00
#
_symmetry.space_group_name_H-M   'P 1'
#
loop_
_entity.id
_entity.type
_entity.pdbx_description
1 polymer ?
#
loop_
_entity_poly.entity_id
_entity_poly.type
_entity_poly.pdbx_seq_one_letter_code
_entity_poly.pdbx_strand_id
1 'polypeptide(L)'
;MQDGATLLTNSKSYKLKRYEHTNNFLSIKKEGEDKYDIECETTSMLHVEQMIPEKHLLYQYLYNNRLLNFQGSYQQINQWINITDLIFQFKISRQEILKDALQQTLDKFLEVNENRSYSITYYKFCSFIAQSLFHEKKSWFLSEYIESFNLYVEKYMPEQLFDSVSNNPEELQQIQDKFRSQASSKFSYIIDKNNYALPSEIDTDQITINFIDYFACNYNPKQRIKDFFSLKKKVFVYEIQQLMQLCNLTPKQYEDNLQKICRAYQEKVLAKHLDKFKFIYQMIEEKDIQEDKLNKNNIVVKVLTSKI
;
A
#
# COMPACT_ATOMS: atom_id res chain seq x y z
N MET A 1 -6.93 -5.06 -28.29
CA MET A 1 -8.01 -4.06 -28.39
C MET A 1 -7.36 -2.74 -28.75
N GLN A 2 -7.74 -2.10 -29.86
CA GLN A 2 -7.25 -0.74 -30.16
C GLN A 2 -8.00 0.21 -29.24
N ASP A 3 -7.28 0.84 -28.31
CA ASP A 3 -7.84 1.89 -27.48
C ASP A 3 -8.36 3.02 -28.38
N GLY A 4 -9.63 3.38 -28.24
CA GLY A 4 -10.19 4.54 -28.92
C GLY A 4 -9.45 5.84 -28.58
N ALA A 5 -9.61 6.86 -29.43
CA ALA A 5 -9.01 8.18 -29.20
C ALA A 5 -9.55 8.82 -27.91
N THR A 6 -8.67 9.54 -27.21
CA THR A 6 -8.99 10.23 -25.94
C THR A 6 -8.73 11.72 -26.12
N LEU A 7 -9.67 12.54 -25.66
CA LEU A 7 -9.53 13.99 -25.58
C LEU A 7 -9.18 14.37 -24.14
N LEU A 8 -8.08 15.10 -23.96
CA LEU A 8 -7.60 15.54 -22.66
C LEU A 8 -7.69 17.05 -22.57
N THR A 9 -8.30 17.56 -21.50
CA THR A 9 -8.16 18.95 -21.09
C THR A 9 -7.18 19.03 -19.92
N ASN A 10 -6.88 20.24 -19.44
CA ASN A 10 -6.03 20.38 -18.25
C ASN A 10 -6.62 19.75 -16.98
N SER A 11 -7.95 19.54 -16.94
CA SER A 11 -8.67 19.13 -15.72
C SER A 11 -9.56 17.90 -15.88
N LYS A 12 -9.81 17.43 -17.11
CA LYS A 12 -10.72 16.31 -17.38
C LYS A 12 -10.22 15.45 -18.54
N SER A 13 -10.63 14.19 -18.51
CA SER A 13 -10.30 13.18 -19.52
C SER A 13 -11.58 12.67 -20.18
N TYR A 14 -11.59 12.50 -21.50
CA TYR A 14 -12.78 12.12 -22.26
C TYR A 14 -12.47 11.03 -23.30
N LYS A 15 -13.37 10.06 -23.44
CA LYS A 15 -13.31 9.05 -24.50
C LYS A 15 -14.13 9.53 -25.69
N LEU A 16 -13.58 9.39 -26.89
CA LEU A 16 -14.31 9.61 -28.12
C LEU A 16 -14.91 8.30 -28.61
N LYS A 17 -16.22 8.31 -28.88
CA LYS A 17 -16.92 7.20 -29.54
C LYS A 17 -17.56 7.71 -30.82
N ARG A 18 -17.29 7.01 -31.93
CA ARG A 18 -17.94 7.27 -33.20
C ARG A 18 -19.28 6.56 -33.24
N TYR A 19 -20.33 7.28 -33.56
CA TYR A 19 -21.66 6.74 -33.80
C TYR A 19 -22.04 7.05 -35.25
N GLU A 20 -22.33 6.01 -36.01
CA GLU A 20 -22.85 6.15 -37.38
C GLU A 20 -24.36 6.40 -37.34
N HIS A 21 -24.84 7.25 -38.23
CA HIS A 21 -26.26 7.51 -38.41
C HIS A 21 -26.70 7.04 -39.80
N THR A 22 -27.98 6.71 -39.93
CA THR A 22 -28.57 6.34 -41.21
C THR A 22 -28.84 7.54 -42.12
N ASN A 23 -28.80 8.76 -41.56
CA ASN A 23 -29.10 9.99 -42.26
C ASN A 23 -27.81 10.76 -42.57
N ASN A 24 -27.81 11.45 -43.71
CA ASN A 24 -26.71 12.33 -44.09
C ASN A 24 -26.98 13.73 -43.54
N PHE A 25 -26.02 14.27 -42.79
CA PHE A 25 -26.08 15.63 -42.25
C PHE A 25 -25.13 16.54 -43.02
N LEU A 26 -25.64 17.67 -43.50
CA LEU A 26 -24.88 18.66 -44.26
C LEU A 26 -24.48 19.83 -43.36
N SER A 27 -23.20 20.18 -43.34
CA SER A 27 -22.73 21.47 -42.82
C SER A 27 -22.80 22.49 -43.94
N ILE A 28 -23.57 23.56 -43.75
CA ILE A 28 -23.84 24.56 -44.76
C ILE A 28 -23.30 25.91 -44.26
N LYS A 29 -22.47 26.56 -45.09
CA LYS A 29 -21.95 27.91 -44.84
C LYS A 29 -22.70 28.93 -45.66
N LYS A 30 -23.07 30.04 -45.02
CA LYS A 30 -23.73 31.17 -45.68
C LYS A 30 -22.67 32.10 -46.27
N GLU A 31 -22.74 32.34 -47.58
CA GLU A 31 -21.80 33.16 -48.35
C GLU A 31 -22.39 34.54 -48.74
N GLY A 32 -23.67 34.79 -48.42
CA GLY A 32 -24.33 36.07 -48.70
C GLY A 32 -25.82 36.04 -48.39
N GLU A 33 -26.56 37.08 -48.80
CA GLU A 33 -28.03 37.02 -48.84
C GLU A 33 -28.45 35.93 -49.83
N ASP A 34 -29.14 34.92 -49.31
CA ASP A 34 -29.68 33.77 -50.04
C ASP A 34 -28.67 32.89 -50.81
N LYS A 35 -27.38 32.92 -50.45
CA LYS A 35 -26.35 32.00 -50.96
C LYS A 35 -25.79 31.09 -49.86
N TYR A 36 -25.89 29.79 -50.09
CA TYR A 36 -25.47 28.74 -49.17
C TYR A 36 -24.63 27.71 -49.91
N ASP A 37 -23.44 27.43 -49.41
CA ASP A 37 -22.56 26.39 -49.92
C ASP A 37 -22.47 25.24 -48.92
N ILE A 38 -22.45 24.00 -49.41
CA ILE A 38 -22.25 22.80 -48.60
C ILE A 38 -20.74 22.65 -48.37
N GLU A 39 -20.30 22.74 -47.11
CA GLU A 39 -18.89 22.56 -46.76
C GLU A 39 -18.52 21.10 -46.61
N CYS A 40 -19.41 20.31 -45.99
CA CYS A 40 -19.20 18.88 -45.81
C CYS A 40 -20.50 18.12 -45.57
N GLU A 41 -20.43 16.81 -45.84
CA GLU A 41 -21.46 15.83 -45.54
C GLU A 41 -20.93 14.85 -44.50
N THR A 42 -21.72 14.56 -43.47
CA THR A 42 -21.33 13.68 -42.37
C THR A 42 -22.37 12.59 -42.16
N THR A 43 -21.91 11.34 -42.06
CA THR A 43 -22.72 10.14 -41.79
C THR A 43 -22.49 9.59 -40.38
N SER A 44 -21.70 10.29 -39.57
CA SER A 44 -21.35 9.86 -38.23
C SER A 44 -21.00 11.05 -37.34
N MET A 45 -21.28 10.92 -36.04
CA MET A 45 -20.86 11.88 -35.03
C MET A 45 -19.80 11.29 -34.10
N LEU A 46 -18.94 12.16 -33.56
CA LEU A 46 -18.06 11.81 -32.45
C LEU A 46 -18.72 12.28 -31.16
N HIS A 47 -19.14 11.33 -30.33
CA HIS A 47 -19.65 11.61 -29.00
C HIS A 47 -18.49 11.64 -28.00
N VAL A 48 -18.53 12.62 -27.09
CA VAL A 48 -17.51 12.85 -26.07
C VAL A 48 -18.05 12.40 -24.72
N GLU A 49 -17.50 11.34 -24.15
CA GLU A 49 -17.90 10.83 -22.83
C GLU A 49 -16.82 11.13 -21.80
N GLN A 50 -17.18 11.75 -20.67
CA GLN A 50 -16.21 11.98 -19.59
C GLN A 50 -15.76 10.63 -19.01
N MET A 51 -14.46 10.40 -18.97
CA MET A 51 -13.87 9.22 -18.37
C MET A 51 -13.71 9.41 -16.87
N ILE A 52 -13.91 8.32 -16.12
CA ILE A 52 -13.41 8.21 -14.75
C ILE A 52 -11.99 7.66 -14.87
N PRO A 53 -10.94 8.37 -14.41
CA PRO A 53 -9.57 7.91 -14.57
C PRO A 53 -9.35 6.57 -13.87
N GLU A 54 -8.67 5.65 -14.53
CA GLU A 54 -8.23 4.39 -13.94
C GLU A 54 -7.00 4.61 -13.05
N LYS A 55 -7.19 5.28 -11.91
CA LYS A 55 -6.11 5.77 -11.04
C LYS A 55 -5.16 4.69 -10.52
N HIS A 56 -5.56 3.42 -10.54
CA HIS A 56 -4.81 2.31 -9.95
C HIS A 56 -3.37 2.15 -10.50
N LEU A 57 -3.14 2.35 -11.80
CA LEU A 57 -1.79 2.23 -12.40
C LEU A 57 -0.94 3.49 -12.15
N LEU A 58 -1.56 4.67 -12.13
CA LEU A 58 -0.91 5.92 -11.72
C LEU A 58 -0.48 5.84 -10.24
N TYR A 59 -1.32 5.27 -9.37
CA TYR A 59 -1.00 5.05 -7.96
C TYR A 59 0.19 4.10 -7.79
N GLN A 60 0.27 3.02 -8.59
CA GLN A 60 1.43 2.12 -8.58
C GLN A 60 2.73 2.85 -8.95
N TYR A 61 2.67 3.73 -9.96
CA TYR A 61 3.79 4.55 -10.38
C TYR A 61 4.23 5.56 -9.31
N LEU A 62 3.30 6.40 -8.83
CA LEU A 62 3.57 7.44 -7.85
C LEU A 62 4.06 6.88 -6.49
N TYR A 63 3.65 5.66 -6.13
CA TYR A 63 4.01 5.07 -4.84
C TYR A 63 5.40 4.41 -4.85
N ASN A 64 5.85 3.83 -5.97
CA ASN A 64 7.05 2.99 -6.02
C ASN A 64 8.13 3.46 -7.03
N ASN A 65 7.91 4.53 -7.78
CA ASN A 65 8.70 4.87 -8.98
C ASN A 65 8.82 3.68 -9.95
N ARG A 66 7.75 2.90 -10.12
CA ARG A 66 7.71 1.73 -11.00
C ARG A 66 6.58 1.84 -12.00
N LEU A 67 6.92 1.84 -13.29
CA LEU A 67 5.95 1.69 -14.37
C LEU A 67 5.78 0.21 -14.72
N LEU A 68 4.53 -0.22 -14.88
CA LEU A 68 4.23 -1.42 -15.65
C LEU A 68 4.48 -1.08 -17.11
N ASN A 69 5.46 -1.73 -17.74
CA ASN A 69 5.51 -1.73 -19.20
C ASN A 69 4.29 -2.49 -19.73
N PHE A 70 3.78 -2.08 -20.89
CA PHE A 70 2.65 -2.68 -21.63
C PHE A 70 2.78 -4.20 -21.90
N GLN A 71 3.91 -4.81 -21.53
CA GLN A 71 4.22 -6.23 -21.68
C GLN A 71 4.22 -7.02 -20.34
N GLY A 72 3.81 -6.41 -19.22
CA GLY A 72 3.60 -7.13 -17.95
C GLY A 72 4.87 -7.48 -17.17
N SER A 73 6.03 -6.91 -17.50
CA SER A 73 7.25 -7.02 -16.70
C SER A 73 7.49 -5.72 -15.90
N TYR A 74 7.75 -5.88 -14.60
CA TYR A 74 8.18 -4.77 -13.74
C TYR A 74 9.65 -4.47 -14.03
N GLN A 75 9.94 -3.35 -14.68
CA GLN A 75 11.27 -2.78 -14.67
C GLN A 75 11.31 -1.62 -13.67
N GLN A 76 12.32 -1.61 -12.80
CA GLN A 76 12.67 -0.40 -12.05
C GLN A 76 13.16 0.63 -13.06
N ILE A 77 12.30 1.58 -13.40
CA ILE A 77 12.70 2.72 -14.21
C ILE A 77 13.19 3.79 -13.23
N ASN A 78 14.48 3.77 -12.91
CA ASN A 78 15.16 4.88 -12.20
C ASN A 78 15.37 6.09 -13.14
N GLN A 79 14.39 6.40 -13.99
CA GLN A 79 14.46 7.55 -14.89
C GLN A 79 13.44 8.58 -14.44
N TRP A 80 13.86 9.85 -14.48
CA TRP A 80 12.99 10.99 -14.29
C TRP A 80 11.96 10.99 -15.42
N ILE A 81 10.73 10.59 -15.12
CA ILE A 81 9.62 10.61 -16.09
C ILE A 81 8.94 11.96 -16.00
N ASN A 82 8.77 12.61 -17.16
CA ASN A 82 8.11 13.89 -17.23
C ASN A 82 6.60 13.71 -16.99
N ILE A 83 5.94 14.70 -16.39
CA ILE A 83 4.48 14.69 -16.23
C ILE A 83 3.76 14.49 -17.57
N THR A 84 4.35 14.99 -18.65
CA THR A 84 3.86 14.79 -20.02
C THR A 84 3.78 13.31 -20.41
N ASP A 85 4.79 12.53 -20.04
CA ASP A 85 4.84 11.09 -20.34
C ASP A 85 3.73 10.33 -19.58
N LEU A 86 3.48 10.73 -18.32
CA LEU A 86 2.39 10.17 -17.50
C LEU A 86 1.02 10.51 -18.09
N ILE A 87 0.83 11.72 -18.60
CA ILE A 87 -0.41 12.14 -19.27
C ILE A 87 -0.68 11.25 -20.49
N PHE A 88 0.34 11.00 -21.32
CA PHE A 88 0.19 10.15 -22.49
C PHE A 88 -0.04 8.67 -22.14
N GLN A 89 0.69 8.16 -21.16
CA GLN A 89 0.64 6.74 -20.79
C GLN A 89 -0.67 6.37 -20.08
N PHE A 90 -1.16 7.23 -19.18
CA PHE A 90 -2.36 6.97 -18.39
C PHE A 90 -3.61 7.67 -18.92
N LYS A 91 -3.47 8.50 -19.97
CA LYS A 91 -4.57 9.24 -20.59
C LYS A 91 -5.41 10.00 -19.55
N ILE A 92 -4.71 10.65 -18.62
CA ILE A 92 -5.28 11.37 -17.47
C ILE A 92 -4.85 12.85 -17.53
N SER A 93 -5.70 13.75 -17.03
CA SER A 93 -5.40 15.18 -17.09
C SER A 93 -4.27 15.58 -16.14
N ARG A 94 -3.57 16.66 -16.49
CA ARG A 94 -2.45 17.20 -15.71
C ARG A 94 -2.85 17.57 -14.28
N GLN A 95 -3.99 18.24 -14.10
CA GLN A 95 -4.44 18.62 -12.76
C GLN A 95 -4.87 17.41 -11.93
N GLU A 96 -5.40 16.35 -12.54
CA GLU A 96 -5.68 15.10 -11.82
C GLU A 96 -4.39 14.43 -11.35
N ILE A 97 -3.33 14.39 -12.17
CA ILE A 97 -2.01 13.87 -11.75
C ILE A 97 -1.43 14.73 -10.62
N LEU A 98 -1.40 16.05 -10.79
CA LEU A 98 -0.82 16.95 -9.79
C LEU A 98 -1.61 16.91 -8.49
N LYS A 99 -2.95 16.94 -8.57
CA LYS A 99 -3.81 16.82 -7.40
C LYS A 99 -3.60 15.48 -6.73
N ASP A 100 -3.57 14.36 -7.46
CA ASP A 100 -3.37 13.05 -6.84
C ASP A 100 -1.94 12.90 -6.28
N ALA A 101 -0.91 13.50 -6.87
CA ALA A 101 0.47 13.47 -6.35
C ALA A 101 0.67 14.39 -5.13
N LEU A 102 0.16 15.62 -5.17
CA LEU A 102 0.16 16.55 -4.03
C LEU A 102 -0.73 16.01 -2.92
N GLN A 103 -1.97 15.62 -3.20
CA GLN A 103 -2.89 15.09 -2.22
C GLN A 103 -2.35 13.80 -1.59
N GLN A 104 -1.71 12.90 -2.34
CA GLN A 104 -1.06 11.74 -1.73
C GLN A 104 0.10 12.12 -0.81
N THR A 105 0.88 13.13 -1.18
CA THR A 105 1.98 13.60 -0.32
C THR A 105 1.42 14.30 0.93
N LEU A 106 0.42 15.16 0.75
CA LEU A 106 -0.23 15.91 1.81
C LEU A 106 -1.03 14.98 2.76
N ASP A 107 -1.85 14.05 2.26
CA ASP A 107 -2.63 13.11 3.08
C ASP A 107 -1.76 12.08 3.81
N LYS A 108 -0.62 11.70 3.21
CA LYS A 108 0.33 10.80 3.86
C LYS A 108 1.02 11.47 5.05
N PHE A 109 1.29 12.78 4.98
CA PHE A 109 2.17 13.46 5.93
C PHE A 109 1.51 14.51 6.80
N LEU A 110 0.31 14.97 6.45
CA LEU A 110 -0.32 16.13 7.08
C LEU A 110 -1.79 15.85 7.40
N GLU A 111 -2.25 16.38 8.53
CA GLU A 111 -3.66 16.47 8.86
C GLU A 111 -4.24 17.76 8.28
N VAL A 112 -5.46 17.67 7.76
CA VAL A 112 -6.21 18.84 7.29
C VAL A 112 -7.01 19.36 8.47
N ASN A 113 -6.58 20.50 9.02
CA ASN A 113 -7.35 21.17 10.08
C ASN A 113 -8.64 21.77 9.51
N GLU A 114 -9.58 22.15 10.37
CA GLU A 114 -10.87 22.75 9.98
C GLU A 114 -10.71 23.98 9.03
N ASN A 115 -9.57 24.66 9.11
CA ASN A 115 -9.21 25.81 8.27
C ASN A 115 -8.49 25.46 6.96
N ARG A 116 -8.43 24.17 6.56
CA ARG A 116 -7.67 23.67 5.40
C ARG A 116 -6.17 23.96 5.46
N SER A 117 -5.63 24.24 6.64
CA SER A 117 -4.19 24.27 6.88
C SER A 117 -3.68 22.84 7.10
N TYR A 118 -2.48 22.56 6.61
CA TYR A 118 -1.83 21.28 6.79
C TYR A 118 -0.88 21.32 7.98
N SER A 119 -0.98 20.37 8.92
CA SER A 119 -0.02 20.21 10.02
C SER A 119 0.53 18.79 10.07
N ILE A 120 1.83 18.66 10.31
CA ILE A 120 2.46 17.36 10.58
C ILE A 120 2.24 17.03 12.06
N THR A 121 1.76 15.82 12.34
CA THR A 121 1.66 15.30 13.72
C THR A 121 2.85 14.42 14.04
N TYR A 122 3.13 14.23 15.33
CA TYR A 122 4.21 13.35 15.77
C TYR A 122 4.06 11.93 15.20
N TYR A 123 2.84 11.40 15.20
CA TYR A 123 2.51 10.11 14.59
C TYR A 123 2.86 10.05 13.09
N LYS A 124 2.49 11.09 12.32
CA LYS A 124 2.75 11.15 10.88
C LYS A 124 4.25 11.30 10.58
N PHE A 125 4.98 12.04 11.42
CA PHE A 125 6.43 12.14 11.35
C PHE A 125 7.11 10.79 11.61
N CYS A 126 6.77 10.11 12.70
CA CYS A 126 7.30 8.78 13.00
C CYS A 126 6.95 7.75 11.91
N SER A 127 5.73 7.81 11.34
CA SER A 127 5.34 6.98 10.20
C SER A 127 6.27 7.17 9.01
N PHE A 128 6.62 8.43 8.71
CA PHE A 128 7.50 8.77 7.60
C PHE A 128 8.92 8.24 7.82
N ILE A 129 9.47 8.41 9.03
CA ILE A 129 10.80 7.88 9.36
C ILE A 129 10.82 6.35 9.25
N ALA A 130 9.83 5.67 9.82
CA ALA A 130 9.70 4.21 9.73
C ALA A 130 9.64 3.74 8.25
N GLN A 131 8.82 4.40 7.43
CA GLN A 131 8.73 4.08 6.00
C GLN A 131 10.05 4.35 5.26
N SER A 132 10.76 5.42 5.59
CA SER A 132 12.03 5.76 4.96
C SER A 132 13.10 4.72 5.25
N LEU A 133 13.20 4.25 6.50
CA LEU A 133 14.11 3.16 6.89
C LEU A 133 13.79 1.84 6.18
N PHE A 134 12.50 1.56 5.93
CA PHE A 134 12.10 0.39 5.14
C PHE A 134 12.55 0.47 3.67
N HIS A 135 12.64 1.67 3.10
CA HIS A 135 13.15 1.86 1.74
C HIS A 135 14.67 1.83 1.65
N GLU A 136 15.37 2.17 2.73
CA GLU A 136 16.85 2.21 2.79
C GLU A 136 17.47 0.82 2.69
N LYS A 137 16.89 -0.17 3.38
CA LYS A 137 17.43 -1.53 3.45
C LYS A 137 16.31 -2.58 3.47
N LYS A 138 16.50 -3.66 2.71
CA LYS A 138 15.51 -4.75 2.58
C LYS A 138 15.32 -5.59 3.85
N SER A 139 16.33 -5.61 4.73
CA SER A 139 16.39 -6.50 5.89
C SER A 139 17.11 -5.82 7.04
N TRP A 140 16.50 -5.80 8.22
CA TRP A 140 17.06 -5.19 9.43
C TRP A 140 17.02 -6.18 10.58
N PHE A 141 18.05 -6.18 11.44
CA PHE A 141 17.86 -6.71 12.79
C PHE A 141 16.95 -5.76 13.58
N LEU A 142 16.10 -6.29 14.47
CA LEU A 142 15.13 -5.47 15.20
C LEU A 142 15.84 -4.41 16.07
N SER A 143 16.94 -4.77 16.71
CA SER A 143 17.80 -3.86 17.48
C SER A 143 18.34 -2.72 16.61
N GLU A 144 18.97 -3.07 15.48
CA GLU A 144 19.51 -2.13 14.48
C GLU A 144 18.43 -1.17 13.95
N TYR A 145 17.23 -1.69 13.67
CA TYR A 145 16.09 -0.90 13.21
C TYR A 145 15.62 0.11 14.27
N ILE A 146 15.48 -0.34 15.53
CA ILE A 146 15.04 0.53 16.63
C ILE A 146 16.07 1.63 16.88
N GLU A 147 17.36 1.29 16.89
CA GLU A 147 18.45 2.25 17.05
C GLU A 147 18.43 3.30 15.93
N SER A 148 18.34 2.85 14.68
CA SER A 148 18.29 3.75 13.51
C SER A 148 17.04 4.62 13.53
N PHE A 149 15.88 4.07 13.87
CA PHE A 149 14.63 4.82 14.01
C PHE A 149 14.75 5.94 15.03
N ASN A 150 15.28 5.64 16.22
CA ASN A 150 15.47 6.65 17.27
C ASN A 150 16.42 7.75 16.82
N LEU A 151 17.54 7.39 16.18
CA LEU A 151 18.53 8.35 15.68
C LEU A 151 17.95 9.29 14.62
N TYR A 152 17.12 8.78 13.70
CA TYR A 152 16.46 9.60 12.69
C TYR A 152 15.37 10.49 13.30
N VAL A 153 14.59 9.98 14.25
CA VAL A 153 13.59 10.79 14.96
C VAL A 153 14.28 11.94 15.70
N GLU A 154 15.33 11.66 16.47
CA GLU A 154 16.07 12.69 17.20
C GLU A 154 16.69 13.74 16.27
N LYS A 155 17.32 13.30 15.17
CA LYS A 155 18.04 14.18 14.25
C LYS A 155 17.13 15.08 13.41
N TYR A 156 15.96 14.58 12.99
CA TYR A 156 15.11 15.26 11.99
C TYR A 156 13.78 15.77 12.55
N MET A 157 13.50 15.59 13.85
CA MET A 157 12.27 16.08 14.47
C MET A 157 12.23 17.62 14.46
N PRO A 158 11.17 18.23 13.89
CA PRO A 158 10.99 19.68 13.94
C PRO A 158 10.78 20.19 15.37
N GLU A 159 11.32 21.36 15.68
CA GLU A 159 11.21 22.00 17.00
C GLU A 159 9.74 22.25 17.40
N GLN A 160 8.89 22.69 16.45
CA GLN A 160 7.46 22.90 16.74
C GLN A 160 6.73 21.61 17.13
N LEU A 161 7.19 20.47 16.58
CA LEU A 161 6.68 19.16 16.99
C LEU A 161 7.19 18.83 18.38
N PHE A 162 8.50 18.95 18.63
CA PHE A 162 9.09 18.69 19.95
C PHE A 162 8.36 19.42 21.08
N ASP A 163 8.09 20.71 20.92
CA ASP A 163 7.37 21.52 21.91
C ASP A 163 5.93 21.02 22.13
N SER A 164 5.25 20.64 21.04
CA SER A 164 3.89 20.10 21.10
C SER A 164 3.81 18.81 21.91
N VAL A 165 4.81 17.94 21.79
CA VAL A 165 4.80 16.63 22.42
C VAL A 165 5.49 16.58 23.79
N SER A 166 6.31 17.58 24.11
CA SER A 166 6.84 17.80 25.47
C SER A 166 5.72 17.93 26.52
N ASN A 167 4.53 18.34 26.08
CA ASN A 167 3.34 18.46 26.94
C ASN A 167 2.58 17.14 27.13
N ASN A 168 2.92 16.06 26.41
CA ASN A 168 2.26 14.75 26.55
C ASN A 168 3.22 13.55 26.32
N PRO A 169 4.19 13.32 27.24
CA PRO A 169 5.25 12.33 27.06
C PRO A 169 4.80 10.87 27.06
N GLU A 170 3.64 10.55 27.65
CA GLU A 170 3.10 9.17 27.64
C GLU A 170 2.55 8.80 26.25
N GLU A 171 1.82 9.71 25.61
CA GLU A 171 1.30 9.52 24.25
C GLU A 171 2.43 9.41 23.22
N LEU A 172 3.48 10.21 23.41
CA LEU A 172 4.75 10.11 22.67
C LEU A 172 5.33 8.71 22.70
N GLN A 173 5.53 8.19 23.92
CA GLN A 173 6.17 6.91 24.12
C GLN A 173 5.33 5.78 23.50
N GLN A 174 4.00 5.85 23.64
CA GLN A 174 3.08 4.91 22.99
C GLN A 174 3.18 4.95 21.46
N ILE A 175 3.30 6.16 20.87
CA ILE A 175 3.48 6.32 19.43
C ILE A 175 4.84 5.75 18.99
N GLN A 176 5.93 6.08 19.70
CA GLN A 176 7.26 5.53 19.41
C GLN A 176 7.27 4.01 19.51
N ASP A 177 6.70 3.46 20.57
CA ASP A 177 6.66 2.02 20.80
C ASP A 177 5.81 1.32 19.74
N LYS A 178 4.75 1.97 19.25
CA LYS A 178 3.94 1.52 18.11
C LYS A 178 4.70 1.57 16.77
N PHE A 179 5.73 2.41 16.61
CA PHE A 179 6.53 2.46 15.37
C PHE A 179 7.80 1.61 15.42
N ARG A 180 8.43 1.50 16.59
CA ARG A 180 9.51 0.54 16.89
C ARG A 180 9.04 -0.89 16.63
N SER A 181 7.77 -1.19 16.93
CA SER A 181 7.11 -2.47 16.70
C SER A 181 6.50 -2.66 15.30
N GLN A 182 6.35 -1.61 14.48
CA GLN A 182 5.71 -1.67 13.15
C GLN A 182 6.53 -2.39 12.08
N ALA A 183 7.54 -3.13 12.51
CA ALA A 183 8.17 -4.25 11.82
C ALA A 183 7.18 -5.17 11.09
N SER A 184 5.91 -5.26 11.53
CA SER A 184 4.82 -5.96 10.83
C SER A 184 3.81 -4.99 10.23
N SER A 185 4.24 -4.14 9.29
CA SER A 185 3.33 -3.35 8.48
C SER A 185 2.76 -4.21 7.34
N LYS A 186 1.79 -3.68 6.57
CA LYS A 186 1.36 -4.25 5.29
C LYS A 186 2.48 -4.39 4.26
N PHE A 187 3.73 -4.04 4.59
CA PHE A 187 4.89 -4.01 3.71
C PHE A 187 6.08 -4.80 4.26
N SER A 188 5.91 -5.55 5.34
CA SER A 188 7.02 -6.28 5.96
C SER A 188 6.58 -7.57 6.66
N TYR A 189 7.51 -8.51 6.80
CA TYR A 189 7.34 -9.73 7.58
C TYR A 189 8.51 -9.90 8.53
N ILE A 190 8.22 -10.54 9.66
CA ILE A 190 9.20 -10.78 10.71
C ILE A 190 9.69 -12.22 10.60
N ILE A 191 11.02 -12.41 10.53
CA ILE A 191 11.67 -13.70 10.77
C ILE A 191 12.18 -13.66 12.20
N ASP A 192 11.59 -14.50 13.04
CA ASP A 192 11.90 -14.57 14.46
C ASP A 192 12.35 -15.98 14.80
N LYS A 193 13.57 -16.08 15.32
CA LYS A 193 14.18 -17.36 15.70
C LYS A 193 14.17 -17.58 17.21
N ASN A 194 13.58 -16.66 17.99
CA ASN A 194 13.46 -16.82 19.43
C ASN A 194 12.59 -18.03 19.79
N ASN A 195 12.94 -18.67 20.91
CA ASN A 195 12.13 -19.71 21.51
C ASN A 195 11.38 -19.18 22.73
N TYR A 196 10.16 -18.71 22.50
CA TYR A 196 9.28 -18.14 23.52
C TYR A 196 8.80 -19.14 24.58
N ALA A 197 9.04 -20.45 24.39
CA ALA A 197 8.72 -21.47 25.38
C ALA A 197 9.85 -21.65 26.42
N LEU A 198 11.01 -21.04 26.22
CA LEU A 198 12.14 -21.12 27.16
C LEU A 198 12.13 -19.95 28.15
N PRO A 199 12.54 -20.18 29.40
CA PRO A 199 12.58 -19.15 30.43
C PRO A 199 13.68 -18.10 30.22
N SER A 200 14.58 -18.26 29.24
CA SER A 200 15.58 -17.26 28.87
C SER A 200 14.95 -15.95 28.41
N GLU A 201 15.73 -14.87 28.43
CA GLU A 201 15.31 -13.60 27.82
C GLU A 201 15.17 -13.74 26.30
N ILE A 202 14.35 -12.86 25.72
CA ILE A 202 14.16 -12.75 24.26
C ILE A 202 15.31 -11.92 23.72
N ASP A 203 16.00 -12.49 22.75
CA ASP A 203 17.13 -11.89 22.05
C ASP A 203 16.61 -11.16 20.80
N THR A 204 16.66 -9.83 20.83
CA THR A 204 16.20 -8.98 19.72
C THR A 204 17.09 -9.10 18.48
N ASP A 205 18.34 -9.55 18.63
CA ASP A 205 19.26 -9.75 17.50
C ASP A 205 18.90 -11.02 16.71
N GLN A 206 18.06 -11.90 17.28
CA GLN A 206 17.49 -13.06 16.58
C GLN A 206 16.22 -12.75 15.81
N ILE A 207 15.80 -11.48 15.80
CA ILE A 207 14.61 -11.01 15.10
C ILE A 207 15.06 -10.17 13.91
N THR A 208 14.67 -10.59 12.72
CA THR A 208 14.93 -9.88 11.48
C THR A 208 13.63 -9.40 10.87
N ILE A 209 13.56 -8.12 10.56
CA ILE A 209 12.46 -7.49 9.83
C ILE A 209 12.83 -7.49 8.35
N ASN A 210 12.00 -8.10 7.51
CA ASN A 210 12.21 -8.10 6.07
C ASN A 210 11.08 -7.38 5.36
N PHE A 211 11.45 -6.49 4.45
CA PHE A 211 10.50 -5.79 3.62
C PHE A 211 9.97 -6.69 2.50
N ILE A 212 8.67 -6.66 2.27
CA ILE A 212 8.03 -7.23 1.10
C ILE A 212 7.48 -6.11 0.26
N ASP A 213 7.84 -6.15 -1.02
CA ASP A 213 7.18 -5.36 -2.01
C ASP A 213 5.90 -6.08 -2.48
N TYR A 214 4.77 -5.76 -1.84
CA TYR A 214 3.48 -6.40 -2.12
C TYR A 214 3.00 -6.18 -3.55
N PHE A 215 3.52 -5.16 -4.26
CA PHE A 215 3.20 -4.92 -5.66
C PHE A 215 4.02 -5.81 -6.60
N ALA A 216 5.19 -6.29 -6.15
CA ALA A 216 5.95 -7.31 -6.88
C ALA A 216 5.39 -8.74 -6.70
N CYS A 217 4.50 -8.96 -5.72
CA CYS A 217 3.93 -10.27 -5.46
C CYS A 217 2.85 -10.67 -6.49
N ASN A 218 2.75 -11.97 -6.76
CA ASN A 218 1.75 -12.54 -7.67
C ASN A 218 0.31 -12.23 -7.23
N TYR A 219 -0.57 -11.89 -8.19
CA TYR A 219 -2.00 -11.67 -7.93
C TYR A 219 -2.80 -12.97 -7.78
N ASN A 220 -2.22 -14.12 -8.14
CA ASN A 220 -2.82 -15.41 -7.89
C ASN A 220 -2.76 -15.75 -6.38
N PRO A 221 -3.92 -15.91 -5.69
CA PRO A 221 -3.99 -16.22 -4.27
C PRO A 221 -3.11 -17.38 -3.82
N LYS A 222 -3.16 -18.47 -4.58
CA LYS A 222 -2.49 -19.71 -4.20
C LYS A 222 -0.98 -19.57 -4.31
N GLN A 223 -0.52 -18.95 -5.40
CA GLN A 223 0.91 -18.73 -5.60
C GLN A 223 1.45 -17.75 -4.57
N ARG A 224 0.73 -16.67 -4.26
CA ARG A 224 1.13 -15.69 -3.25
C ARG A 224 1.35 -16.31 -1.87
N ILE A 225 0.43 -17.20 -1.44
CA ILE A 225 0.57 -17.94 -0.17
C ILE A 225 1.81 -18.85 -0.21
N LYS A 226 2.04 -19.57 -1.31
CA LYS A 226 3.22 -20.44 -1.47
C LYS A 226 4.53 -19.64 -1.45
N ASP A 227 4.59 -18.53 -2.18
CA ASP A 227 5.74 -17.64 -2.23
C ASP A 227 6.06 -17.12 -0.82
N PHE A 228 5.03 -16.74 -0.05
CA PHE A 228 5.23 -16.30 1.33
C PHE A 228 5.76 -17.42 2.24
N PHE A 229 5.25 -18.66 2.11
CA PHE A 229 5.78 -19.81 2.86
C PHE A 229 7.21 -20.20 2.46
N SER A 230 7.68 -19.82 1.26
CA SER A 230 9.09 -19.98 0.89
C SER A 230 10.01 -19.06 1.69
N LEU A 231 9.50 -17.92 2.17
CA LEU A 231 10.21 -16.95 2.98
C LEU A 231 10.11 -17.24 4.48
N LYS A 232 8.95 -17.70 4.95
CA LYS A 232 8.65 -17.92 6.37
C LYS A 232 7.87 -19.22 6.58
N LYS A 233 8.44 -20.16 7.34
CA LYS A 233 7.85 -21.50 7.55
C LYS A 233 6.55 -21.49 8.39
N LYS A 234 6.49 -20.61 9.40
CA LYS A 234 5.35 -20.46 10.32
C LYS A 234 4.86 -19.03 10.21
N VAL A 235 3.58 -18.84 9.97
CA VAL A 235 3.01 -17.53 9.66
C VAL A 235 1.80 -17.27 10.54
N PHE A 236 1.67 -16.08 11.11
CA PHE A 236 0.46 -15.72 11.84
C PHE A 236 -0.71 -15.46 10.88
N VAL A 237 -1.93 -15.77 11.33
CA VAL A 237 -3.12 -15.65 10.47
C VAL A 237 -3.28 -14.25 9.88
N TYR A 238 -3.02 -13.21 10.68
CA TYR A 238 -3.13 -11.81 10.23
C TYR A 238 -2.11 -11.45 9.13
N GLU A 239 -0.91 -12.04 9.13
CA GLU A 239 0.12 -11.76 8.12
C GLU A 239 -0.37 -12.20 6.73
N ILE A 240 -1.02 -13.37 6.64
CA ILE A 240 -1.63 -13.83 5.38
C ILE A 240 -2.84 -12.97 5.01
N GLN A 241 -3.67 -12.55 5.99
CA GLN A 241 -4.81 -11.67 5.71
C GLN A 241 -4.36 -10.39 5.00
N GLN A 242 -3.33 -9.72 5.51
CA GLN A 242 -2.80 -8.50 4.89
C GLN A 242 -2.25 -8.76 3.48
N LEU A 243 -1.51 -9.85 3.29
CA LEU A 243 -0.98 -10.28 1.99
C LEU A 243 -2.08 -10.55 0.98
N MET A 244 -3.21 -11.06 1.43
CA MET A 244 -4.34 -11.44 0.59
C MET A 244 -5.34 -10.31 0.32
N GLN A 245 -5.26 -9.16 1.03
CA GLN A 245 -6.12 -7.99 0.78
C GLN A 245 -6.05 -7.52 -0.68
N LEU A 246 -4.87 -7.62 -1.32
CA LEU A 246 -4.64 -7.19 -2.70
C LEU A 246 -5.26 -8.13 -3.75
N CYS A 247 -5.69 -9.32 -3.36
CA CYS A 247 -6.35 -10.28 -4.23
C CYS A 247 -7.88 -10.04 -4.32
N ASN A 248 -8.42 -9.05 -3.58
CA ASN A 248 -9.85 -8.69 -3.54
C ASN A 248 -10.78 -9.92 -3.41
N LEU A 249 -10.46 -10.82 -2.48
CA LEU A 249 -11.22 -12.03 -2.25
C LEU A 249 -12.43 -11.78 -1.35
N THR A 250 -13.54 -12.47 -1.62
CA THR A 250 -14.62 -12.60 -0.64
C THR A 250 -14.16 -13.40 0.58
N PRO A 251 -14.76 -13.23 1.77
CA PRO A 251 -14.37 -13.98 2.98
C PRO A 251 -14.34 -15.50 2.78
N LYS A 252 -15.35 -16.04 2.08
CA LYS A 252 -15.41 -17.46 1.76
C LYS A 252 -14.26 -17.92 0.86
N GLN A 253 -13.93 -17.13 -0.18
CA GLN A 253 -12.79 -17.44 -1.05
C GLN A 253 -11.46 -17.39 -0.30
N TYR A 254 -11.31 -16.46 0.63
CA TYR A 254 -10.13 -16.36 1.48
C TYR A 254 -9.96 -17.64 2.33
N GLU A 255 -11.00 -18.05 3.04
CA GLU A 255 -11.00 -19.27 3.86
C GLU A 255 -10.75 -20.52 3.03
N ASP A 256 -11.41 -20.68 1.89
CA ASP A 256 -11.22 -21.83 0.99
C ASP A 256 -9.76 -21.95 0.50
N ASN A 257 -9.12 -20.81 0.16
CA ASN A 257 -7.73 -20.80 -0.27
C ASN A 257 -6.78 -21.15 0.89
N LEU A 258 -7.02 -20.59 2.08
CA LEU A 258 -6.26 -20.93 3.27
C LEU A 258 -6.35 -22.42 3.59
N GLN A 259 -7.57 -22.97 3.67
CA GLN A 259 -7.78 -24.38 4.02
C GLN A 259 -7.16 -25.33 3.00
N LYS A 260 -7.09 -24.97 1.72
CA LYS A 260 -6.47 -25.80 0.68
C LYS A 260 -4.94 -25.85 0.79
N ILE A 261 -4.29 -24.78 1.27
CA ILE A 261 -2.83 -24.63 1.22
C ILE A 261 -2.16 -24.70 2.60
N CYS A 262 -2.90 -24.35 3.66
CA CYS A 262 -2.34 -24.17 4.98
C CYS A 262 -2.87 -25.22 5.97
N ARG A 263 -2.05 -25.58 6.95
CA ARG A 263 -2.46 -26.26 8.19
C ARG A 263 -2.37 -25.27 9.34
N ALA A 264 -3.33 -25.32 10.25
CA ALA A 264 -3.26 -24.56 11.49
C ALA A 264 -2.46 -25.33 12.54
N TYR A 265 -1.64 -24.60 13.30
CA TYR A 265 -0.85 -25.09 14.41
C TYR A 265 -0.97 -24.12 15.60
N GLN A 266 -0.58 -24.55 16.78
CA GLN A 266 -0.56 -23.74 17.99
C GLN A 266 0.89 -23.58 18.47
N GLU A 267 1.42 -22.37 18.45
CA GLU A 267 2.69 -22.05 19.10
C GLU A 267 2.47 -21.75 20.57
N LYS A 268 3.37 -22.25 21.41
CA LYS A 268 3.36 -21.98 22.85
C LYS A 268 4.31 -20.83 23.18
N VAL A 269 3.82 -19.88 23.96
CA VAL A 269 4.57 -18.74 24.47
C VAL A 269 4.44 -18.76 25.99
N LEU A 270 5.53 -18.61 26.74
CA LEU A 270 5.43 -18.44 28.19
C LEU A 270 4.69 -17.13 28.50
N ALA A 271 3.75 -17.16 29.44
CA ALA A 271 2.93 -16.01 29.79
C ALA A 271 3.75 -14.77 30.19
N LYS A 272 4.91 -14.98 30.85
CA LYS A 272 5.84 -13.88 31.21
C LYS A 272 6.45 -13.15 30.01
N HIS A 273 6.45 -13.78 28.83
CA HIS A 273 6.99 -13.21 27.59
C HIS A 273 5.89 -12.58 26.73
N LEU A 274 4.64 -12.59 27.19
CA LEU A 274 3.49 -12.10 26.42
C LEU A 274 3.67 -10.64 25.98
N ASP A 275 4.17 -9.77 26.86
CA ASP A 275 4.31 -8.34 26.54
C ASP A 275 5.33 -8.11 25.43
N LYS A 276 6.48 -8.79 25.50
CA LYS A 276 7.51 -8.75 24.44
C LYS A 276 7.00 -9.37 23.14
N PHE A 277 6.24 -10.46 23.23
CA PHE A 277 5.63 -11.09 22.07
C PHE A 277 4.58 -10.19 21.41
N LYS A 278 3.68 -9.55 22.18
CA LYS A 278 2.71 -8.56 21.70
C LYS A 278 3.41 -7.32 21.13
N PHE A 279 4.53 -6.92 21.72
CA PHE A 279 5.36 -5.83 21.18
C PHE A 279 5.87 -6.14 19.77
N ILE A 280 6.33 -7.37 19.51
CA ILE A 280 6.83 -7.78 18.19
C ILE A 280 5.68 -8.01 17.20
N TYR A 281 4.57 -8.58 17.66
CA TYR A 281 3.42 -9.00 16.84
C TYR A 281 2.14 -8.24 17.22
N GLN A 282 2.16 -6.91 17.11
CA GLN A 282 1.07 -6.04 17.61
C GLN A 282 -0.31 -6.27 17.00
N MET A 283 -0.40 -6.89 15.82
CA MET A 283 -1.67 -7.19 15.16
C MET A 283 -2.33 -8.48 15.67
N ILE A 284 -1.70 -9.19 16.62
CA ILE A 284 -2.33 -10.31 17.31
C ILE A 284 -3.35 -9.73 18.30
N GLU A 285 -4.62 -10.00 18.03
CA GLU A 285 -5.69 -9.59 18.91
C GLU A 285 -5.79 -10.54 20.12
N GLU A 286 -6.35 -10.07 21.23
CA GLU A 286 -6.52 -10.91 22.43
C GLU A 286 -7.35 -12.16 22.16
N LYS A 287 -8.30 -12.09 21.23
CA LYS A 287 -9.11 -13.24 20.80
C LYS A 287 -8.28 -14.37 20.17
N ASP A 288 -7.10 -14.05 19.64
CA ASP A 288 -6.20 -15.00 18.99
C ASP A 288 -5.22 -15.65 19.98
N ILE A 289 -5.25 -15.21 21.25
CA ILE A 289 -4.46 -15.71 22.36
C ILE A 289 -5.37 -16.54 23.27
N GLN A 290 -4.97 -17.77 23.57
CA GLN A 290 -5.71 -18.64 24.49
C GLN A 290 -4.78 -19.17 25.57
N GLU A 291 -5.29 -19.44 26.75
CA GLU A 291 -4.52 -20.14 27.78
C GLU A 291 -4.27 -21.60 27.36
N ASP A 292 -3.06 -22.09 27.60
CA ASP A 292 -2.77 -23.52 27.42
C ASP A 292 -3.47 -24.32 28.52
N LYS A 293 -4.43 -25.15 28.11
CA LYS A 293 -5.24 -25.99 29.01
C LYS A 293 -4.40 -26.94 29.87
N LEU A 294 -3.21 -27.33 29.40
CA LEU A 294 -2.33 -28.29 30.08
C LEU A 294 -1.27 -27.60 30.95
N ASN A 295 -0.89 -26.36 30.64
CA ASN A 295 0.11 -25.63 31.39
C ASN A 295 -0.23 -24.13 31.43
N LYS A 296 -0.83 -23.68 32.53
CA LYS A 296 -1.24 -22.28 32.73
C LYS A 296 -0.10 -21.26 32.67
N ASN A 297 1.16 -21.70 32.74
CA ASN A 297 2.31 -20.81 32.54
C ASN A 297 2.53 -20.46 31.06
N ASN A 298 1.80 -21.10 30.14
CA ASN A 298 1.86 -20.85 28.71
C ASN A 298 0.54 -20.27 28.19
N ILE A 299 0.67 -19.45 27.17
CA ILE A 299 -0.39 -19.12 26.23
C ILE A 299 -0.14 -19.85 24.92
N VAL A 300 -1.20 -20.08 24.16
CA VAL A 300 -1.15 -20.61 22.81
C VAL A 300 -1.62 -19.56 21.81
N VAL A 301 -0.88 -19.46 20.71
CA VAL A 301 -1.19 -18.57 19.59
C VAL A 301 -1.32 -19.39 18.32
N LYS A 302 -2.35 -19.09 17.53
CA LYS A 302 -2.60 -19.81 16.28
C LYS A 302 -1.65 -19.35 15.17
N VAL A 303 -0.91 -20.29 14.60
CA VAL A 303 -0.07 -20.07 13.42
C VAL A 303 -0.50 -20.98 12.27
N LEU A 304 -0.06 -20.64 11.07
CA LEU A 304 -0.28 -21.38 9.84
C LEU A 304 1.06 -21.91 9.32
N THR A 305 1.03 -23.12 8.77
CA THR A 305 2.14 -23.75 8.07
C THR A 305 1.68 -24.25 6.71
N SER A 306 2.60 -24.42 5.76
CA SER A 306 2.30 -25.02 4.45
C SER A 306 1.84 -26.49 4.60
N LYS A 307 0.86 -26.91 3.81
CA LYS A 307 0.44 -28.32 3.63
C LYS A 307 1.40 -29.13 2.76
N ILE A 308 2.25 -28.44 1.99
CA ILE A 308 3.14 -28.99 0.98
C ILE A 308 4.41 -29.51 1.66
#